data_AF-A0A2V9STF1-F1
#
_entry.id   AF-A0A2V9STF1-F1
#
_cell.length_a   1.000
_cell.length_b   1.000
_cell.length_c   1.000
_cell.angle_alpha   90.00
_cell.angle_beta   90.00
_cell.angle_gamma   90.00
#
_symmetry.space_group_name_H-M   'P 1'
#
loop_
_entity.id
_entity.type
_entity.pdbx_description
1 polymer ?
#
loop_
_entity_poly.entity_id
_entity_poly.type
_entity_poly.pdbx_seq_one_letter_code
_entity_poly.pdbx_strand_id
1 'polypeptide(L)'
;MRRTLISASFLLLGSMLAFGQSDAAKDARDLHQDRHDIRHDRRDIRHDRRDIRQDERDVNKDRVERNAERRDIRRDEADLAKDRREMRQDLRKGDKADAAKERADIARDRRDINQDRREVRAENRDIAHDRADIHRDHRDIRHDRRGIRHDRRDVRSDRRDLRHDRHDRD
;
A
#
# COMPACT_ATOMS: atom_id res chain seq x y z
N MET A 1 49.99 76.50 27.47
CA MET A 1 49.39 76.87 26.17
C MET A 1 50.38 76.60 25.04
N ARG A 2 50.22 75.47 24.32
CA ARG A 2 50.77 75.22 22.98
C ARG A 2 49.79 74.28 22.25
N ARG A 3 49.37 74.68 21.06
CA ARG A 3 48.42 73.99 20.17
C ARG A 3 49.19 73.12 19.17
N THR A 4 48.68 71.93 18.85
CA THR A 4 48.88 71.28 17.54
C THR A 4 47.65 70.42 17.21
N LEU A 5 46.99 70.79 16.12
CA LEU A 5 45.99 70.02 15.37
C LEU A 5 46.71 69.05 14.40
N ILE A 6 45.92 68.12 13.84
CA ILE A 6 46.13 67.31 12.62
C ILE A 6 46.39 65.81 12.93
N SER A 7 45.38 64.97 12.65
CA SER A 7 45.46 64.00 11.54
C SER A 7 44.14 63.22 11.41
N ALA A 8 43.44 63.45 10.30
CA ALA A 8 42.41 62.56 9.78
C ALA A 8 43.03 61.23 9.29
N SER A 9 42.20 60.18 9.21
CA SER A 9 42.12 59.22 8.08
C SER A 9 42.08 57.73 8.46
N PHE A 10 40.99 57.10 8.01
CA PHE A 10 40.84 55.74 7.49
C PHE A 10 41.06 54.52 8.41
N LEU A 11 39.97 53.76 8.60
CA LEU A 11 39.90 52.32 8.24
C LEU A 11 38.45 51.81 8.35
N LEU A 12 37.62 52.15 7.36
CA LEU A 12 36.60 51.22 6.85
C LEU A 12 37.35 50.28 5.90
N LEU A 13 37.43 48.98 6.22
CA LEU A 13 37.62 47.89 5.25
C LEU A 13 37.74 46.56 6.01
N GLY A 14 36.76 45.66 5.85
CA GLY A 14 36.91 44.28 6.29
C GLY A 14 35.62 43.49 6.51
N SER A 15 34.62 43.57 5.64
CA SER A 15 33.46 42.66 5.72
C SER A 15 32.90 42.31 4.34
N MET A 16 33.68 41.63 3.50
CA MET A 16 33.17 40.97 2.30
C MET A 16 34.09 39.80 1.96
N LEU A 17 33.88 38.63 2.59
CA LEU A 17 34.47 37.36 2.15
C LEU A 17 33.80 36.14 2.83
N ALA A 18 32.50 36.23 3.16
CA ALA A 18 31.79 35.16 3.89
C ALA A 18 30.62 34.52 3.10
N PHE A 19 30.43 34.84 1.81
CA PHE A 19 29.28 34.34 1.06
C PHE A 19 29.55 33.03 0.27
N GLY A 20 30.80 32.66 -0.02
CA GLY A 20 31.09 31.46 -0.83
C GLY A 20 31.32 30.16 -0.04
N GLN A 21 31.50 30.21 1.28
CA GLN A 21 31.84 29.03 2.09
C GLN A 21 30.62 28.39 2.76
N SER A 22 29.56 29.16 2.98
CA SER A 22 28.26 28.67 3.48
C SER A 22 27.53 27.80 2.46
N ASP A 23 27.64 28.14 1.18
CA ASP A 23 26.79 27.59 0.13
C ASP A 23 27.29 26.20 -0.29
N ALA A 24 28.59 26.04 -0.57
CA ALA A 24 29.20 24.71 -0.77
C ALA A 24 28.99 23.74 0.41
N ALA A 25 28.97 24.23 1.66
CA ALA A 25 28.74 23.38 2.82
C ALA A 25 27.27 22.94 2.93
N LYS A 26 26.34 23.79 2.48
CA LYS A 26 24.91 23.49 2.40
C LYS A 26 24.63 22.48 1.28
N ASP A 27 25.11 22.73 0.07
CA ASP A 27 24.93 21.82 -1.08
C ASP A 27 25.51 20.43 -0.80
N ALA A 28 26.61 20.34 -0.06
CA ALA A 28 27.17 19.05 0.35
C ALA A 28 26.27 18.30 1.36
N ARG A 29 25.54 19.01 2.22
CA ARG A 29 24.58 18.43 3.18
C ARG A 29 23.30 18.01 2.46
N ASP A 30 22.77 18.87 1.59
CA ASP A 30 21.55 18.59 0.81
C ASP A 30 21.78 17.36 -0.08
N LEU A 31 22.93 17.28 -0.77
CA LEU A 31 23.38 16.11 -1.52
C LEU A 31 23.48 14.82 -0.68
N HIS A 32 23.83 14.94 0.60
CA HIS A 32 23.88 13.80 1.51
C HIS A 32 22.47 13.33 1.87
N GLN A 33 21.58 14.28 2.18
CA GLN A 33 20.18 14.06 2.52
C GLN A 33 19.42 13.40 1.36
N ASP A 34 19.49 13.95 0.15
CA ASP A 34 18.84 13.37 -1.03
C ASP A 34 19.31 11.93 -1.31
N ARG A 35 20.59 11.65 -1.09
CA ARG A 35 21.12 10.28 -1.26
C ARG A 35 20.60 9.34 -0.19
N HIS A 36 20.38 9.84 1.02
CA HIS A 36 19.75 9.08 2.09
C HIS A 36 18.29 8.78 1.74
N ASP A 37 17.54 9.79 1.30
CA ASP A 37 16.11 9.67 1.00
C ASP A 37 15.87 8.75 -0.21
N ILE A 38 16.68 8.86 -1.28
CA ILE A 38 16.66 7.89 -2.39
C ILE A 38 16.87 6.44 -1.92
N ARG A 39 17.69 6.20 -0.89
CA ARG A 39 17.91 4.84 -0.37
C ARG A 39 16.70 4.38 0.45
N HIS A 40 16.11 5.29 1.22
CA HIS A 40 14.90 5.04 1.99
C HIS A 40 13.73 4.65 1.08
N ASP A 41 13.37 5.50 0.12
CA ASP A 41 12.32 5.24 -0.87
C ASP A 41 12.53 3.93 -1.63
N ARG A 42 13.80 3.58 -1.95
CA ARG A 42 14.10 2.29 -2.60
C ARG A 42 13.85 1.08 -1.71
N ARG A 43 14.01 1.25 -0.39
CA ARG A 43 13.72 0.19 0.59
C ARG A 43 12.21 0.05 0.75
N ASP A 44 11.48 1.15 0.82
CA ASP A 44 10.02 1.17 0.95
C ASP A 44 9.37 0.54 -0.27
N ILE A 45 9.75 0.95 -1.49
CA ILE A 45 9.30 0.28 -2.73
C ILE A 45 9.55 -1.24 -2.73
N ARG A 46 10.64 -1.72 -2.09
CA ARG A 46 10.89 -3.17 -2.00
C ARG A 46 9.96 -3.85 -1.00
N HIS A 47 9.63 -3.17 0.10
CA HIS A 47 8.68 -3.63 1.10
C HIS A 47 7.28 -3.72 0.49
N ASP A 48 6.76 -2.64 -0.09
CA ASP A 48 5.46 -2.59 -0.75
C ASP A 48 5.33 -3.65 -1.85
N ARG A 49 6.40 -3.90 -2.61
CA ARG A 49 6.41 -4.97 -3.63
C ARG A 49 6.34 -6.38 -3.04
N ARG A 50 6.82 -6.57 -1.82
CA ARG A 50 6.72 -7.85 -1.12
C ARG A 50 5.30 -8.02 -0.58
N ASP A 51 4.73 -6.96 -0.03
CA ASP A 51 3.38 -6.96 0.53
C ASP A 51 2.34 -7.20 -0.56
N ILE A 52 2.39 -6.46 -1.68
CA ILE A 52 1.56 -6.72 -2.86
C ILE A 52 1.60 -8.19 -3.30
N ARG A 53 2.79 -8.82 -3.30
CA ARG A 53 2.90 -10.24 -3.71
C ARG A 53 2.27 -11.19 -2.70
N GLN A 54 2.28 -10.83 -1.42
CA GLN A 54 1.64 -11.60 -0.37
C GLN A 54 0.12 -11.47 -0.50
N ASP A 55 -0.39 -10.25 -0.59
CA ASP A 55 -1.81 -9.98 -0.79
C ASP A 55 -2.35 -10.61 -2.07
N GLU A 56 -1.59 -10.61 -3.17
CA GLU A 56 -1.97 -11.30 -4.42
C GLU A 56 -2.12 -12.82 -4.23
N ARG A 57 -1.30 -13.43 -3.36
CA ARG A 57 -1.40 -14.86 -3.04
C ARG A 57 -2.62 -15.13 -2.16
N ASP A 58 -2.85 -14.28 -1.17
CA ASP A 58 -3.97 -14.41 -0.25
C ASP A 58 -5.30 -14.23 -1.00
N VAL A 59 -5.42 -13.19 -1.84
CA VAL A 59 -6.54 -13.03 -2.78
C VAL A 59 -6.74 -14.26 -3.66
N ASN A 60 -5.67 -14.91 -4.15
CA ASN A 60 -5.83 -16.10 -4.97
C ASN A 60 -6.32 -17.29 -4.17
N LYS A 61 -5.82 -17.48 -2.95
CA LYS A 61 -6.25 -18.53 -2.03
C LYS A 61 -7.74 -18.37 -1.68
N ASP A 62 -8.14 -17.18 -1.25
CA ASP A 62 -9.54 -16.88 -0.91
C ASP A 62 -10.45 -17.10 -2.11
N ARG A 63 -9.99 -16.78 -3.33
CA ARG A 63 -10.79 -17.04 -4.54
C ARG A 63 -11.02 -18.53 -4.78
N VAL A 64 -10.06 -19.38 -4.46
CA VAL A 64 -10.17 -20.84 -4.60
C VAL A 64 -11.14 -21.38 -3.56
N GLU A 65 -10.99 -20.98 -2.30
CA GLU A 65 -11.86 -21.38 -1.19
C GLU A 65 -13.32 -20.97 -1.46
N ARG A 66 -13.54 -19.69 -1.80
CA ARG A 66 -14.83 -19.13 -2.24
C ARG A 66 -15.47 -19.84 -3.41
N ASN A 67 -14.66 -20.39 -4.33
CA ASN A 67 -15.19 -21.15 -5.46
C ASN A 67 -15.56 -22.58 -5.07
N ALA A 68 -14.84 -23.19 -4.12
CA ALA A 68 -15.18 -24.48 -3.56
C ALA A 68 -16.49 -24.40 -2.74
N GLU A 69 -16.62 -23.43 -1.84
CA GLU A 69 -17.86 -23.19 -1.08
C GLU A 69 -19.07 -22.99 -2.01
N ARG A 70 -18.90 -22.19 -3.07
CA ARG A 70 -19.97 -22.01 -4.08
C ARG A 70 -20.35 -23.30 -4.81
N ARG A 71 -19.45 -24.27 -4.93
CA ARG A 71 -19.76 -25.57 -5.52
C ARG A 71 -20.52 -26.44 -4.54
N ASP A 72 -20.17 -26.40 -3.26
CA ASP A 72 -20.84 -27.17 -2.23
C ASP A 72 -22.25 -26.64 -1.97
N ILE A 73 -22.46 -25.31 -1.88
CA ILE A 73 -23.79 -24.69 -1.88
C ILE A 73 -24.67 -25.19 -3.04
N ARG A 74 -24.12 -25.33 -4.25
CA ARG A 74 -24.89 -25.81 -5.42
C ARG A 74 -25.27 -27.28 -5.30
N ARG A 75 -24.45 -28.10 -4.64
CA ARG A 75 -24.74 -29.51 -4.38
C ARG A 75 -25.86 -29.61 -3.36
N ASP A 76 -25.75 -28.87 -2.27
CA ASP A 76 -26.79 -28.83 -1.23
C ASP A 76 -28.11 -28.30 -1.78
N GLU A 77 -28.09 -27.29 -2.66
CA GLU A 77 -29.30 -26.83 -3.37
C GLU A 77 -29.92 -27.90 -4.26
N ALA A 78 -29.10 -28.78 -4.86
CA ALA A 78 -29.58 -29.88 -5.68
C ALA A 78 -30.17 -31.02 -4.83
N ASP A 79 -29.55 -31.32 -3.69
CA ASP A 79 -30.05 -32.33 -2.74
C ASP A 79 -31.34 -31.85 -2.07
N LEU A 80 -31.40 -30.59 -1.61
CA LEU A 80 -32.63 -29.93 -1.16
C LEU A 80 -33.77 -30.02 -2.20
N ALA A 81 -33.44 -29.96 -3.49
CA ALA A 81 -34.43 -30.09 -4.55
C ALA A 81 -34.93 -31.54 -4.72
N LYS A 82 -34.11 -32.55 -4.43
CA LYS A 82 -34.51 -33.97 -4.38
C LYS A 82 -35.40 -34.24 -3.18
N ASP A 83 -35.00 -33.83 -1.98
CA ASP A 83 -35.78 -33.99 -0.75
C ASP A 83 -37.17 -33.38 -0.89
N ARG A 84 -37.26 -32.21 -1.53
CA ARG A 84 -38.56 -31.58 -1.85
C ARG A 84 -39.43 -32.44 -2.76
N ARG A 85 -38.84 -33.16 -3.72
CA ARG A 85 -39.57 -34.06 -4.62
C ARG A 85 -40.00 -35.31 -3.88
N GLU A 86 -39.13 -35.88 -3.06
CA GLU A 86 -39.39 -37.09 -2.25
C GLU A 86 -40.50 -36.81 -1.24
N MET A 87 -40.39 -35.73 -0.46
CA MET A 87 -41.45 -35.25 0.45
C MET A 87 -42.81 -35.12 -0.26
N ARG A 88 -42.83 -34.56 -1.47
CA ARG A 88 -44.08 -34.42 -2.25
C ARG A 88 -44.66 -35.76 -2.69
N GLN A 89 -43.80 -36.73 -3.01
CA GLN A 89 -44.23 -38.09 -3.35
C GLN A 89 -44.81 -38.81 -2.15
N ASP A 90 -44.17 -38.70 -0.98
CA ASP A 90 -44.61 -39.35 0.25
C ASP A 90 -45.95 -38.79 0.71
N LEU A 91 -46.10 -37.46 0.67
CA LEU A 91 -47.39 -36.81 0.91
C LEU A 91 -48.49 -37.30 -0.05
N ARG A 92 -48.17 -37.54 -1.32
CA ARG A 92 -49.13 -38.06 -2.31
C ARG A 92 -49.50 -39.53 -2.03
N LYS A 93 -48.56 -40.33 -1.53
CA LYS A 93 -48.78 -41.73 -1.11
C LYS A 93 -49.46 -41.84 0.25
N GLY A 94 -49.59 -40.74 0.98
CA GLY A 94 -50.16 -40.69 2.33
C GLY A 94 -49.15 -41.02 3.44
N ASP A 95 -47.86 -41.16 3.10
CA ASP A 95 -46.80 -41.39 4.07
C ASP A 95 -46.37 -40.07 4.73
N LYS A 96 -47.06 -39.74 5.82
CA LYS A 96 -46.79 -38.50 6.57
C LYS A 96 -45.52 -38.59 7.42
N ALA A 97 -45.07 -39.79 7.76
CA ALA A 97 -43.91 -39.99 8.62
C ALA A 97 -42.63 -39.68 7.84
N ASP A 98 -42.49 -40.23 6.64
CA ASP A 98 -41.33 -39.97 5.79
C ASP A 98 -41.34 -38.52 5.27
N ALA A 99 -42.50 -37.99 4.89
CA ALA A 99 -42.62 -36.56 4.57
C ALA A 99 -42.21 -35.61 5.72
N ALA A 100 -42.38 -36.03 6.98
CA ALA A 100 -41.94 -35.25 8.13
C ALA A 100 -40.41 -35.29 8.33
N LYS A 101 -39.77 -36.42 8.02
CA LYS A 101 -38.30 -36.55 8.02
C LYS A 101 -37.69 -35.66 6.95
N GLU A 102 -38.17 -35.77 5.71
CA GLU A 102 -37.75 -34.92 4.60
C GLU A 102 -37.88 -33.42 4.93
N ARG A 103 -38.97 -33.04 5.60
CA ARG A 103 -39.15 -31.65 6.05
C ARG A 103 -38.09 -31.20 7.06
N ALA A 104 -37.63 -32.10 7.93
CA ALA A 104 -36.57 -31.81 8.90
C ALA A 104 -35.21 -31.69 8.20
N ASP A 105 -34.91 -32.57 7.24
CA ASP A 105 -33.67 -32.55 6.46
C ASP A 105 -33.59 -31.29 5.59
N ILE A 106 -34.67 -30.97 4.86
CA ILE A 106 -34.83 -29.69 4.14
C ILE A 106 -34.58 -28.46 5.04
N ALA A 107 -34.98 -28.53 6.31
CA ALA A 107 -34.79 -27.43 7.24
C ALA A 107 -33.34 -27.31 7.72
N ARG A 108 -32.61 -28.43 7.80
CA ARG A 108 -31.17 -28.49 8.11
C ARG A 108 -30.37 -27.95 6.93
N ASP A 109 -30.56 -28.48 5.73
CA ASP A 109 -29.86 -28.04 4.52
C ASP A 109 -30.03 -26.54 4.27
N ARG A 110 -31.24 -26.01 4.52
CA ARG A 110 -31.47 -24.56 4.44
C ARG A 110 -30.65 -23.75 5.42
N ARG A 111 -30.36 -24.27 6.62
CA ARG A 111 -29.51 -23.58 7.59
C ARG A 111 -28.06 -23.63 7.12
N ASP A 112 -27.61 -24.80 6.67
CA ASP A 112 -26.24 -25.02 6.22
C ASP A 112 -25.93 -24.16 4.98
N ILE A 113 -26.77 -24.18 3.94
CA ILE A 113 -26.67 -23.27 2.78
C ILE A 113 -26.64 -21.80 3.19
N ASN A 114 -27.41 -21.41 4.21
CA ASN A 114 -27.41 -20.03 4.68
C ASN A 114 -26.14 -19.66 5.45
N GLN A 115 -25.52 -20.63 6.13
CA GLN A 115 -24.22 -20.46 6.77
C GLN A 115 -23.13 -20.31 5.72
N ASP A 116 -23.04 -21.21 4.76
CA ASP A 116 -22.04 -21.17 3.69
C ASP A 116 -22.15 -19.86 2.89
N ARG A 117 -23.38 -19.39 2.62
CA ARG A 117 -23.60 -18.09 1.97
C ARG A 117 -23.08 -16.91 2.80
N ARG A 118 -22.99 -17.02 4.12
CA ARG A 118 -22.38 -16.00 4.99
C ARG A 118 -20.86 -16.09 4.95
N GLU A 119 -20.31 -17.30 4.89
CA GLU A 119 -18.87 -17.56 4.76
C GLU A 119 -18.35 -16.98 3.43
N VAL A 120 -18.98 -17.33 2.30
CA VAL A 120 -18.72 -16.70 0.99
C VAL A 120 -18.76 -15.16 1.04
N ARG A 121 -19.66 -14.57 1.84
CA ARG A 121 -19.76 -13.10 1.99
C ARG A 121 -18.65 -12.52 2.86
N ALA A 122 -18.10 -13.29 3.80
CA ALA A 122 -16.93 -12.90 4.58
C ALA A 122 -15.69 -12.92 3.68
N GLU A 123 -15.43 -14.01 2.96
CA GLU A 123 -14.29 -14.13 2.04
C GLU A 123 -14.31 -13.04 0.95
N ASN A 124 -15.49 -12.68 0.42
CA ASN A 124 -15.57 -11.60 -0.57
C ASN A 124 -15.25 -10.21 0.03
N ARG A 125 -15.43 -10.02 1.35
CA ARG A 125 -14.99 -8.80 2.05
C ARG A 125 -13.48 -8.83 2.26
N ASP A 126 -12.91 -9.97 2.61
CA ASP A 126 -11.47 -10.13 2.80
C ASP A 126 -10.72 -9.89 1.48
N ILE A 127 -11.16 -10.52 0.38
CA ILE A 127 -10.66 -10.24 -0.98
C ILE A 127 -10.76 -8.75 -1.34
N ALA A 128 -11.81 -8.05 -0.89
CA ALA A 128 -11.97 -6.62 -1.17
C ALA A 128 -10.98 -5.77 -0.36
N HIS A 129 -10.68 -6.16 0.87
CA HIS A 129 -9.68 -5.53 1.73
C HIS A 129 -8.29 -5.67 1.12
N ASP A 130 -7.85 -6.89 0.80
CA ASP A 130 -6.53 -7.14 0.21
C ASP A 130 -6.34 -6.37 -1.10
N ARG A 131 -7.38 -6.27 -1.92
CA ARG A 131 -7.34 -5.45 -3.14
C ARG A 131 -7.17 -3.96 -2.86
N ALA A 132 -7.75 -3.46 -1.76
CA ALA A 132 -7.60 -2.07 -1.35
C ALA A 132 -6.18 -1.80 -0.85
N ASP A 133 -5.57 -2.76 -0.15
CA ASP A 133 -4.19 -2.70 0.34
C ASP A 133 -3.19 -2.72 -0.81
N ILE A 134 -3.30 -3.68 -1.74
CA ILE A 134 -2.53 -3.69 -3.00
C ILE A 134 -2.61 -2.34 -3.73
N HIS A 135 -3.80 -1.73 -3.75
CA HIS A 135 -4.00 -0.43 -4.39
C HIS A 135 -3.31 0.71 -3.64
N ARG A 136 -3.26 0.66 -2.31
CA ARG A 136 -2.53 1.61 -1.47
C ARG A 136 -1.03 1.50 -1.70
N ASP A 137 -0.47 0.30 -1.63
CA ASP A 137 0.96 0.03 -1.87
C ASP A 137 1.37 0.50 -3.27
N HIS A 138 0.50 0.32 -4.27
CA HIS A 138 0.74 0.86 -5.61
C HIS A 138 0.75 2.38 -5.67
N ARG A 139 0.02 3.09 -4.82
CA ARG A 139 0.10 4.56 -4.70
C ARG A 139 1.39 4.96 -4.00
N ASP A 140 1.76 4.27 -2.92
CA ASP A 140 2.96 4.57 -2.13
C ASP A 140 4.22 4.40 -2.99
N ILE A 141 4.34 3.28 -3.71
CA ILE A 141 5.39 3.08 -4.74
C ILE A 141 5.43 4.22 -5.78
N ARG A 142 4.28 4.79 -6.17
CA ARG A 142 4.26 5.92 -7.12
C ARG A 142 4.76 7.20 -6.47
N HIS A 143 4.44 7.43 -5.20
CA HIS A 143 4.93 8.57 -4.42
C HIS A 143 6.45 8.49 -4.24
N ASP A 144 6.98 7.35 -3.78
CA ASP A 144 8.43 7.12 -3.64
C ASP A 144 9.17 7.30 -4.96
N ARG A 145 8.59 6.81 -6.07
CA ARG A 145 9.18 7.02 -7.39
C ARG A 145 9.21 8.49 -7.81
N ARG A 146 8.28 9.32 -7.33
CA ARG A 146 8.30 10.77 -7.55
C ARG A 146 9.34 11.43 -6.63
N GLY A 147 9.41 11.03 -5.37
CA GLY A 147 10.45 11.45 -4.40
C GLY A 147 11.84 11.24 -4.97
N ILE A 148 12.19 9.98 -5.27
CA ILE A 148 13.46 9.62 -5.94
C ILE A 148 13.76 10.47 -7.20
N ARG A 149 12.75 10.86 -7.98
CA ARG A 149 12.97 11.69 -9.18
C ARG A 149 13.31 13.14 -8.82
N HIS A 150 12.69 13.67 -7.77
CA HIS A 150 12.97 14.99 -7.22
C HIS A 150 14.39 15.03 -6.65
N ASP A 151 14.71 14.14 -5.72
CA ASP A 151 16.04 14.02 -5.10
C ASP A 151 17.14 13.84 -6.14
N ARG A 152 16.87 13.08 -7.22
CA ARG A 152 17.85 12.92 -8.32
C ARG A 152 18.09 14.21 -9.11
N ARG A 153 17.12 15.12 -9.15
CA ARG A 153 17.27 16.44 -9.77
C ARG A 153 18.09 17.34 -8.85
N ASP A 154 17.80 17.32 -7.55
CA ASP A 154 18.48 18.13 -6.54
C ASP A 154 19.95 17.72 -6.42
N VAL A 155 20.22 16.42 -6.28
CA VAL A 155 21.57 15.82 -6.40
C VAL A 155 22.34 16.29 -7.64
N ARG A 156 21.66 16.55 -8.77
CA ARG A 156 22.32 17.06 -9.98
C ARG A 156 22.61 18.55 -9.89
N SER A 157 21.70 19.34 -9.29
CA SER A 157 21.90 20.77 -9.04
C SER A 157 23.05 20.99 -8.08
N ASP A 158 23.00 20.37 -6.89
CA ASP A 158 24.03 20.51 -5.86
C ASP A 158 25.41 20.12 -6.38
N ARG A 159 25.48 19.06 -7.20
CA ARG A 159 26.74 18.66 -7.84
C ARG A 159 27.26 19.68 -8.86
N ARG A 160 26.37 20.42 -9.52
CA ARG A 160 26.75 21.49 -10.46
C ARG A 160 27.22 22.70 -9.67
N ASP A 161 26.52 23.07 -8.61
CA ASP A 161 26.81 24.25 -7.79
C ASP A 161 28.13 24.05 -7.03
N LEU A 162 28.33 22.88 -6.41
CA LEU A 162 29.63 22.46 -5.85
C LEU A 162 30.80 22.46 -6.83
N ARG A 163 30.54 22.27 -8.14
CA ARG A 163 31.59 22.36 -9.16
C ARG A 163 31.92 23.80 -9.49
N HIS A 164 30.91 24.68 -9.56
CA HIS A 164 31.10 26.11 -9.77
C HIS A 164 31.85 26.74 -8.60
N ASP A 165 31.43 26.45 -7.35
CA ASP A 165 32.08 26.96 -6.14
C ASP A 165 33.55 26.55 -5.99
N ARG A 166 33.93 25.39 -6.55
CA ARG A 166 35.34 24.97 -6.60
C ARG A 166 36.12 25.74 -7.65
N HIS A 167 35.52 25.99 -8.81
CA HIS A 167 36.17 26.71 -9.89
C HIS A 167 36.40 28.20 -9.56
N ASP A 168 35.48 28.81 -8.81
CA ASP A 168 35.60 30.22 -8.39
C ASP A 168 36.65 30.44 -7.27
N ARG A 169 37.21 29.36 -6.70
CA ARG A 169 38.22 29.40 -5.63
C ARG A 169 39.65 29.15 -6.11
N ASP A 170 39.85 28.68 -7.34
CA ASP A 170 41.15 28.41 -7.97
C ASP A 170 41.58 29.56 -8.89
#